data_AF-A0A7V7WHY8-F1
#
_entry.id   AF-A0A7V7WHY8-F1
#
_cell.length_a   1.000
_cell.length_b   1.000
_cell.length_c   1.000
_cell.angle_alpha   90.00
_cell.angle_beta   90.00
_cell.angle_gamma   90.00
#
_symmetry.space_group_name_H-M   'P 1'
#
loop_
_entity.id
_entity.type
_entity.pdbx_description
1 polymer ?
#
loop_
_entity_poly.entity_id
_entity_poly.type
_entity_poly.pdbx_seq_one_letter_code
_entity_poly.pdbx_strand_id
1 'polypeptide(L)' 'MADSPRFQGTDTYVSTHDLTLAVNAAATLQRPLLIKGEPGTGKTMLAEEVARALGMPLLQWHIKST' A
#
# COMPACT_ATOMS: atom_id res chain seq x y z
N MET A 1 -15.75 -16.13 -9.61
CA MET A 1 -14.56 -15.23 -9.65
C MET A 1 -14.44 -14.65 -8.25
N ALA A 2 -13.34 -14.89 -7.55
CA ALA A 2 -13.17 -14.39 -6.19
C ALA A 2 -13.00 -12.86 -6.25
N ASP A 3 -13.83 -12.14 -5.50
CA ASP A 3 -13.74 -10.70 -5.39
C ASP A 3 -12.43 -10.36 -4.66
N SER A 4 -11.47 -9.78 -5.38
CA SER A 4 -10.16 -9.44 -4.83
C SER A 4 -10.28 -8.11 -4.09
N PRO A 5 -9.72 -7.99 -2.87
CA PRO A 5 -9.90 -6.78 -2.07
C PRO A 5 -9.27 -5.59 -2.81
N ARG A 6 -10.05 -4.52 -3.02
CA ARG A 6 -9.64 -3.32 -3.76
C ARG A 6 -9.42 -2.15 -2.79
N PHE A 7 -8.27 -1.51 -2.89
CA PHE A 7 -7.95 -0.25 -2.25
C PHE A 7 -8.57 0.91 -3.07
N GLN A 8 -9.22 1.85 -2.39
CA GLN A 8 -9.81 3.06 -3.00
C GLN A 8 -9.29 4.37 -2.37
N GLY A 9 -8.29 4.29 -1.47
CA GLY A 9 -7.92 5.38 -0.57
C GLY A 9 -8.62 5.24 0.78
N THR A 10 -8.32 6.16 1.71
CA THR A 10 -8.98 6.24 3.03
C THR A 10 -9.25 7.71 3.38
N ASP A 11 -10.09 7.96 4.39
CA ASP A 11 -10.40 9.32 4.87
C ASP A 11 -9.15 10.10 5.30
N THR A 12 -8.08 9.38 5.68
CA THR A 12 -6.81 9.93 6.16
C THR A 12 -5.71 9.91 5.10
N TYR A 13 -5.94 9.32 3.92
CA TYR A 13 -4.91 9.18 2.90
C TYR A 13 -5.45 9.43 1.48
N VAL A 14 -5.01 10.55 0.91
CA VAL A 14 -5.31 10.93 -0.47
C VAL A 14 -4.34 10.21 -1.40
N SER A 15 -4.79 9.11 -2.01
CA SER A 15 -4.04 8.42 -3.07
C SER A 15 -4.37 9.02 -4.44
N THR A 16 -3.35 9.27 -5.26
CA THR A 16 -3.56 9.52 -6.70
C THR A 16 -4.17 8.28 -7.35
N HIS A 17 -4.91 8.47 -8.44
CA HIS A 17 -5.49 7.37 -9.21
C HIS A 17 -4.43 6.32 -9.61
N ASP A 18 -3.24 6.78 -10.02
CA ASP A 18 -2.14 5.90 -10.43
C ASP A 18 -1.62 5.05 -9.26
N LEU A 19 -1.56 5.63 -8.06
CA LEU A 19 -1.14 4.89 -6.86
C LEU A 19 -2.16 3.83 -6.48
N THR A 20 -3.44 4.18 -6.50
CA THR A 20 -4.55 3.24 -6.27
C THR A 20 -4.52 2.10 -7.28
N LEU A 21 -4.28 2.39 -8.55
CA LEU A 21 -4.15 1.40 -9.61
C LEU A 21 -2.98 0.46 -9.37
N ALA A 22 -1.80 1.00 -9.00
CA ALA A 22 -0.60 0.21 -8.73
C ALA A 22 -0.79 -0.76 -7.55
N VAL A 23 -1.40 -0.29 -6.45
CA VAL A 23 -1.72 -1.12 -5.27
C VAL A 23 -2.67 -2.26 -5.66
N ASN A 24 -3.76 -1.94 -6.36
CA ASN A 24 -4.74 -2.94 -6.78
C ASN A 24 -4.17 -3.96 -7.77
N ALA A 25 -3.33 -3.51 -8.70
CA ALA A 25 -2.64 -4.40 -9.64
C ALA A 25 -1.68 -5.35 -8.89
N ALA A 26 -0.89 -4.83 -7.95
CA ALA A 26 0.01 -5.63 -7.13
C ALA A 26 -0.73 -6.69 -6.31
N ALA A 27 -1.84 -6.30 -5.66
CA ALA A 27 -2.69 -7.21 -4.89
C ALA A 27 -3.31 -8.31 -5.78
N THR A 28 -3.88 -7.92 -6.93
CA THR A 28 -4.54 -8.85 -7.86
C THR A 28 -3.55 -9.82 -8.50
N LEU A 29 -2.36 -9.35 -8.89
CA LEU A 29 -1.33 -10.17 -9.51
C LEU A 29 -0.48 -10.94 -8.49
N GLN A 30 -0.70 -10.72 -7.20
CA GLN A 30 0.14 -11.21 -6.10
C GLN A 30 1.63 -10.93 -6.33
N ARG A 31 1.95 -9.73 -6.84
CA ARG A 31 3.32 -9.29 -7.09
C ARG A 31 3.73 -8.23 -6.08
N PRO A 32 4.99 -8.22 -5.63
CA PRO A 32 5.47 -7.20 -4.70
C PRO A 32 5.47 -5.81 -5.36
N LEU A 33 5.12 -4.79 -4.58
CA LEU A 33 5.11 -3.38 -4.98
C LEU A 33 6.17 -2.60 -4.19
N LEU A 34 7.12 -2.00 -4.90
CA LEU A 34 8.13 -1.12 -4.29
C LEU A 34 7.73 0.34 -4.49
N ILE A 35 7.52 1.05 -3.39
CA ILE A 35 7.19 2.48 -3.40
C ILE A 35 8.46 3.29 -3.14
N LYS A 36 8.74 4.27 -4.01
CA LYS A 36 9.86 5.23 -3.88
C LYS A 36 9.31 6.66 -3.81
N GLY A 37 10.06 7.56 -3.16
CA GLY A 37 9.71 8.99 -3.11
C GLY A 37 10.51 9.72 -2.03
N GLU A 38 10.43 11.05 -2.02
CA GLU A 38 11.14 11.91 -1.07
C GLU A 38 10.72 11.65 0.39
N PRO A 39 11.61 11.83 1.39
CA PRO A 39 11.24 11.76 2.80
C PRO A 39 9.99 12.61 3.10
N GLY A 40 9.06 12.10 3.93
CA GLY A 40 7.83 12.82 4.30
C GLY A 40 6.64 12.70 3.33
N THR A 41 6.76 11.99 2.20
CA THR A 41 5.66 11.81 1.20
C THR A 41 4.61 10.76 1.56
N GLY A 42 4.48 10.38 2.83
CA GLY A 42 3.42 9.46 3.29
C GLY A 42 3.60 7.99 2.87
N LYS A 43 4.79 7.54 2.48
CA LYS A 43 5.05 6.12 2.08
C LYS A 43 4.76 5.12 3.20
N THR A 44 5.12 5.44 4.44
CA THR A 44 4.82 4.59 5.60
C THR A 44 3.31 4.52 5.85
N MET A 45 2.66 5.68 5.81
CA MET A 45 1.21 5.79 5.97
C MET A 45 0.45 5.03 4.88
N LEU A 46 0.93 5.02 3.64
CA LEU A 46 0.35 4.20 2.57
C LEU A 46 0.30 2.72 2.96
N ALA A 47 1.39 2.17 3.49
CA ALA A 47 1.44 0.76 3.87
C ALA A 47 0.44 0.45 5.00
N GLU A 48 0.33 1.34 5.98
CA GLU A 48 -0.64 1.24 7.08
C GLU A 48 -2.10 1.28 6.58
N GLU A 49 -2.42 2.24 5.72
CA GLU A 49 -3.77 2.44 5.21
C GLU A 49 -4.19 1.34 4.22
N VAL A 50 -3.26 0.85 3.39
CA VAL A 50 -3.50 -0.31 2.52
C VAL A 50 -3.76 -1.57 3.36
N ALA A 51 -2.93 -1.84 4.37
CA ALA A 51 -3.14 -2.99 5.24
C ALA A 51 -4.50 -2.92 5.96
N ARG A 52 -4.84 -1.74 6.50
CA ARG A 52 -6.14 -1.50 7.16
C ARG A 52 -7.32 -1.71 6.20
N ALA A 53 -7.26 -1.11 5.01
CA ALA A 53 -8.35 -1.17 4.04
C ALA A 53 -8.57 -2.58 3.47
N LEU A 54 -7.50 -3.36 3.32
CA LEU A 54 -7.58 -4.73 2.81
C LEU A 54 -7.78 -5.77 3.94
N GLY A 55 -7.83 -5.35 5.22
CA GLY A 55 -7.95 -6.25 6.36
C GLY A 55 -6.74 -7.19 6.53
N MET A 56 -5.55 -6.73 6.14
CA MET A 56 -4.32 -7.53 6.13
C MET A 56 -3.39 -7.13 7.29
N PRO A 57 -2.54 -8.05 7.79
CA PRO A 57 -1.52 -7.71 8.77
C PRO A 57 -0.45 -6.81 8.14
N LEU A 58 -0.04 -5.76 8.86
CA LEU A 58 1.11 -4.94 8.49
C LEU A 58 2.38 -5.51 9.12
N LEU A 59 3.32 -5.94 8.27
CA LEU A 59 4.63 -6.40 8.70
C LEU A 59 5.65 -5.28 8.53
N GLN A 60 6.17 -4.77 9.65
CA GLN A 60 7.17 -3.70 9.65
C GLN A 60 8.54 -4.24 10.02
N TRP A 61 9.53 -4.00 9.16
CA TRP A 61 10.92 -4.35 9.42
C TRP A 61 11.80 -3.11 9.48
N HIS A 62 12.46 -2.89 10.60
CA HIS A 62 13.45 -1.82 10.74
C HIS A 62 14.81 -2.32 10.26
N ILE A 63 15.20 -1.94 9.05
CA ILE A 63 16.51 -2.32 8.49
C ILE A 63 17.59 -1.43 9.10
N LYS A 64 18.57 -2.03 9.76
CA LYS A 64 19.83 -1.39 10.17
C LYS A 64 20.98 -2.09 9.45
N SER A 65 21.82 -1.32 8.74
CA SER A 65 23.12 -1.82 8.28
C SER A 65 24.11 -1.72 9.44
N THR A 66 24.46 -2.85 10.02
CA THR A 66 25.66 -3.00 10.86
C THR A 66 26.87 -3.26 9.99
#